data_AF-A0A5B6VE11-F1
#
_entry.id   AF-A0A5B6VE11-F1
#
_cell.length_a   1.000
_cell.length_b   1.000
_cell.length_c   1.000
_cell.angle_alpha   90.00
_cell.angle_beta   90.00
_cell.angle_gamma   90.00
#
_symmetry.space_group_name_H-M   'P 1'
#
loop_
_entity.id
_entity.type
_entity.pdbx_description
1 polymer ?
#
loop_
_entity_poly.entity_id
_entity_poly.type
_entity_poly.pdbx_seq_one_letter_code
_entity_poly.pdbx_strand_id
1 'polypeptide(L)'
;MLLQRENTERCEVNGYEIPAKTKVIVNAWAIGRDSNYWNEAERFNPERFINCSVDYKGANFEFIPFGAGRRMCPGMSYGMAVVELSLAQLLYHFDWKLPNGMKTEDLDMTDAFGVTARRKRDLYLIPTPYYPAPSIQYDKRHSSLQYSKFMEHKFFSSPILFTLIIFVLMLVKLGKRFRANNLTPNLPPRPWKLPVIGSLHHLAAVPLPHKTLRNTAKRLLV
;
A
#
# COMPACT_ATOMS: atom_id res chain seq x y z
N MET A 1 13.51 3.41 -10.33
CA MET A 1 13.59 3.63 -8.87
C MET A 1 14.97 3.22 -8.39
N LEU A 2 15.71 4.14 -7.76
CA LEU A 2 17.05 3.91 -7.21
C LEU A 2 16.98 4.07 -5.68
N LEU A 3 17.24 2.99 -4.92
CA LEU A 3 17.17 3.03 -3.46
C LEU A 3 18.57 3.23 -2.88
N GLN A 4 18.78 4.35 -2.21
CA GLN A 4 20.07 4.66 -1.60
C GLN A 4 20.22 3.96 -0.24
N ARG A 5 21.42 3.43 -0.01
CA ARG A 5 21.86 2.79 1.23
C ARG A 5 23.28 3.24 1.53
N GLU A 6 23.68 3.12 2.79
CA GLU A 6 25.05 3.31 3.24
C GLU A 6 25.37 2.15 4.19
N ASN A 7 26.52 1.50 4.02
CA ASN A 7 26.97 0.48 4.95
C ASN A 7 27.65 1.13 6.17
N THR A 8 27.39 0.57 7.35
CA THR A 8 27.95 1.06 8.61
C THR A 8 29.35 0.52 8.89
N GLU A 9 29.66 -0.64 8.35
CA GLU A 9 30.89 -1.39 8.58
C GLU A 9 31.44 -1.94 7.26
N ARG A 10 32.73 -2.28 7.27
CA ARG A 10 33.37 -2.99 6.17
C ARG A 10 32.70 -4.35 5.99
N CYS A 11 32.34 -4.69 4.76
CA CYS A 11 31.73 -5.97 4.45
C CYS A 11 32.21 -6.50 3.09
N GLU A 12 31.90 -7.75 2.78
CA GLU A 12 32.14 -8.36 1.48
C GLU A 12 30.81 -8.60 0.76
N VAL A 13 30.76 -8.31 -0.53
CA VAL A 13 29.61 -8.60 -1.40
C VAL A 13 30.13 -9.23 -2.69
N ASN A 14 29.72 -10.47 -2.98
CA ASN A 14 30.13 -11.21 -4.18
C ASN A 14 31.66 -11.26 -4.40
N GLY A 15 32.44 -11.44 -3.33
CA GLY A 15 33.91 -11.43 -3.40
C GLY A 15 34.56 -10.05 -3.45
N TYR A 16 33.76 -8.97 -3.49
CA TYR A 16 34.26 -7.59 -3.45
C TYR A 16 34.21 -7.04 -2.04
N GLU A 17 35.33 -6.50 -1.58
CA GLU A 17 35.41 -5.79 -0.31
C GLU A 17 34.81 -4.38 -0.44
N ILE A 18 33.84 -4.07 0.40
CA ILE A 18 33.13 -2.79 0.47
C ILE A 18 33.53 -2.08 1.77
N PRO A 19 34.29 -0.96 1.69
CA PRO A 19 34.66 -0.18 2.87
C PRO A 19 33.44 0.38 3.59
N ALA A 20 33.53 0.60 4.91
CA ALA A 20 32.50 1.30 5.67
C ALA A 20 32.20 2.68 5.06
N LYS A 21 30.97 3.17 5.21
CA LYS A 21 30.51 4.48 4.69
C LYS A 21 30.42 4.59 3.17
N THR A 22 30.46 3.45 2.47
CA THR A 22 30.18 3.39 1.03
C THR A 22 28.69 3.57 0.77
N LYS A 23 28.35 4.49 -0.14
CA LYS A 23 26.99 4.66 -0.65
C LYS A 23 26.70 3.59 -1.69
N VAL A 24 25.62 2.85 -1.47
CA VAL A 24 25.14 1.80 -2.37
C VAL A 24 23.80 2.25 -2.96
N ILE A 25 23.66 2.08 -4.27
CA ILE A 25 22.41 2.38 -4.98
C ILE A 25 21.83 1.07 -5.50
N VAL A 26 20.67 0.68 -4.96
CA VAL A 26 19.93 -0.49 -5.45
C VAL A 26 19.09 -0.06 -6.65
N ASN A 27 19.40 -0.63 -7.82
CA ASN A 27 18.67 -0.35 -9.05
C ASN A 27 17.41 -1.21 -9.17
N ALA A 28 16.38 -0.88 -8.40
CA ALA A 28 15.10 -1.60 -8.41
C ALA A 28 14.40 -1.57 -9.77
N TRP A 29 14.68 -0.58 -10.62
CA TRP A 29 14.14 -0.53 -11.99
C TRP A 29 14.69 -1.66 -12.86
N ALA A 30 16.00 -1.90 -12.81
CA ALA A 30 16.65 -2.98 -13.55
C ALA A 30 16.25 -4.35 -13.00
N ILE A 31 16.21 -4.52 -11.67
CA ILE A 31 15.81 -5.77 -11.03
C ILE A 31 14.40 -6.20 -11.45
N GLY A 32 13.44 -5.27 -11.45
CA GLY A 32 12.05 -5.54 -11.86
C GLY A 32 11.86 -5.80 -13.36
N ARG A 33 12.93 -5.71 -14.17
CA ARG A 33 12.96 -5.94 -15.62
C ARG A 33 13.97 -7.00 -16.04
N ASP A 34 14.57 -7.70 -15.07
CA ASP A 34 15.56 -8.72 -15.37
C ASP A 34 14.89 -9.96 -15.99
N SER A 35 15.25 -10.27 -17.23
CA SER A 35 14.72 -11.42 -17.96
C SER A 35 15.10 -12.77 -17.34
N ASN A 36 16.10 -12.82 -16.45
CA ASN A 36 16.44 -14.03 -15.69
C ASN A 36 15.37 -14.40 -14.66
N TYR A 37 14.57 -13.41 -14.20
CA TYR A 37 13.53 -13.60 -13.20
C TYR A 37 12.11 -13.42 -13.77
N TRP A 38 11.97 -12.64 -14.85
CA TRP A 38 10.67 -12.30 -15.42
C TRP A 38 10.57 -12.72 -16.88
N ASN A 39 9.71 -13.70 -17.18
CA ASN A 39 9.33 -13.99 -18.57
C ASN A 39 8.66 -12.76 -19.18
N GLU A 40 9.00 -12.37 -20.42
CA GLU A 40 8.50 -11.14 -21.07
C GLU A 40 8.66 -9.89 -20.16
N ALA A 41 9.84 -9.68 -19.58
CA ALA A 41 10.10 -8.68 -18.53
C ALA A 41 9.70 -7.24 -18.88
N GLU A 42 9.79 -6.86 -20.16
CA GLU A 42 9.44 -5.52 -20.64
C GLU A 42 7.94 -5.35 -20.93
N ARG A 43 7.17 -6.44 -20.92
CA ARG A 43 5.74 -6.41 -21.23
C ARG A 43 4.92 -6.14 -19.96
N PHE A 44 4.00 -5.18 -20.05
CA PHE A 44 2.97 -5.00 -19.03
C PHE A 44 1.99 -6.19 -19.05
N ASN A 45 2.15 -7.09 -18.08
CA ASN A 45 1.36 -8.31 -17.92
C ASN A 45 1.00 -8.49 -16.44
N PRO A 46 -0.12 -7.90 -15.95
CA PRO A 46 -0.59 -8.04 -14.57
C PRO A 46 -0.87 -9.49 -14.17
N GLU A 47 -1.34 -10.32 -15.10
CA GLU A 47 -1.74 -11.70 -14.88
C GLU A 47 -0.58 -12.58 -14.42
N ARG A 48 0.68 -12.18 -14.65
CA ARG A 48 1.86 -12.90 -14.16
C ARG A 48 1.86 -13.13 -12.65
N PHE A 49 1.15 -12.28 -11.90
CA PHE A 49 1.10 -12.35 -10.44
C PHE A 49 -0.06 -13.23 -9.94
N ILE A 50 -0.95 -13.68 -10.83
CA ILE A 50 -2.02 -14.63 -10.46
C ILE A 50 -1.38 -15.98 -10.15
N ASN A 51 -1.67 -16.51 -8.96
CA ASN A 51 -1.07 -17.76 -8.44
C ASN A 51 0.47 -17.75 -8.39
N CYS A 52 1.09 -16.57 -8.41
CA CYS A 52 2.52 -16.42 -8.24
C CYS A 52 2.89 -16.44 -6.75
N SER A 53 3.99 -17.10 -6.40
CA SER A 53 4.52 -17.09 -5.03
C SER A 53 5.30 -15.81 -4.68
N VAL A 54 5.67 -15.02 -5.69
CA VAL A 54 6.41 -13.77 -5.52
C VAL A 54 5.49 -12.67 -5.00
N ASP A 55 5.85 -12.08 -3.87
CA ASP A 55 5.11 -10.95 -3.29
C ASP A 55 6.00 -9.69 -3.10
N TYR A 56 5.35 -8.55 -2.84
CA TYR A 56 6.03 -7.27 -2.62
C TYR A 56 6.36 -6.98 -1.15
N LYS A 57 6.23 -7.97 -0.25
CA LYS A 57 6.45 -7.79 1.20
C LYS A 57 7.94 -7.90 1.58
N GLY A 58 8.82 -7.90 0.58
CA GLY A 58 10.28 -7.79 0.69
C GLY A 58 11.01 -9.03 1.20
N ALA A 59 10.40 -10.21 1.03
CA ALA A 59 11.11 -11.48 1.07
C ALA A 59 11.62 -11.88 -0.33
N ASN A 60 10.95 -11.43 -1.39
CA ASN A 60 11.34 -11.62 -2.78
C ASN A 60 12.12 -10.40 -3.28
N PHE A 61 13.40 -10.60 -3.60
CA PHE A 61 14.29 -9.49 -4.00
C PHE A 61 14.16 -9.12 -5.48
N GLU A 62 13.62 -10.03 -6.29
CA GLU A 62 13.23 -9.82 -7.68
C GLU A 62 12.08 -8.80 -7.80
N PHE A 63 11.29 -8.59 -6.73
CA PHE A 63 10.15 -7.66 -6.71
C PHE A 63 10.12 -6.77 -5.46
N ILE A 64 10.74 -5.60 -5.54
CA ILE A 64 10.94 -4.68 -4.40
C ILE A 64 10.36 -3.27 -4.59
N PRO A 65 9.07 -3.11 -4.95
CA PRO A 65 8.46 -1.80 -5.21
C PRO A 65 8.43 -0.89 -3.96
N PHE A 66 8.46 -1.48 -2.75
CA PHE A 66 8.52 -0.77 -1.47
C PHE A 66 9.89 -0.90 -0.78
N GLY A 67 10.90 -1.40 -1.50
CA GLY A 67 12.18 -1.82 -0.94
C GLY A 67 12.06 -3.11 -0.11
N ALA A 68 13.12 -3.43 0.62
CA ALA A 68 13.20 -4.64 1.44
C ALA A 68 13.91 -4.39 2.79
N GLY A 69 13.75 -5.32 3.72
CA GLY A 69 14.43 -5.34 5.02
C GLY A 69 14.04 -4.21 5.98
N ARG A 70 14.97 -3.86 6.89
CA ARG A 70 14.73 -2.90 8.00
C ARG A 70 14.33 -1.49 7.57
N ARG A 71 14.57 -1.12 6.31
CA ARG A 71 14.34 0.20 5.74
C ARG A 71 13.39 0.12 4.54
N MET A 72 12.49 -0.85 4.56
CA MET A 72 11.32 -0.92 3.68
C MET A 72 10.36 0.24 3.99
N CYS A 73 9.58 0.64 2.98
CA CYS A 73 8.61 1.72 3.11
C CYS A 73 7.62 1.45 4.27
N PRO A 74 7.58 2.29 5.32
CA PRO A 74 6.62 2.13 6.40
C PRO A 74 5.17 2.42 5.95
N GLY A 75 4.99 3.08 4.80
CA GLY A 75 3.70 3.44 4.22
C GLY A 75 3.12 2.41 3.26
N MET A 76 3.72 1.22 3.11
CA MET A 76 3.29 0.19 2.14
C MET A 76 1.80 -0.12 2.22
N SER A 77 1.29 -0.46 3.41
CA SER A 77 -0.12 -0.82 3.59
C SER A 77 -1.08 0.32 3.27
N TYR A 78 -0.69 1.56 3.61
CA TYR A 78 -1.49 2.74 3.29
C TYR A 78 -1.49 3.01 1.78
N GLY A 79 -0.32 2.95 1.14
CA GLY A 79 -0.18 3.17 -0.30
C GLY A 79 -1.01 2.18 -1.11
N MET A 80 -0.95 0.88 -0.75
CA MET A 80 -1.75 -0.15 -1.42
C MET A 80 -3.25 0.10 -1.28
N ALA A 81 -3.73 0.34 -0.05
CA ALA A 81 -5.16 0.61 0.18
C ALA A 81 -5.66 1.84 -0.60
N VAL A 82 -4.85 2.89 -0.70
CA VAL A 82 -5.19 4.10 -1.46
C VAL A 82 -5.22 3.82 -2.96
N VAL A 83 -4.23 3.12 -3.50
CA VAL A 83 -4.17 2.78 -4.93
C VAL A 83 -5.34 1.88 -5.32
N GLU A 84 -5.60 0.83 -4.56
CA GLU A 84 -6.70 -0.11 -4.81
C GLU A 84 -8.05 0.60 -4.80
N LEU A 85 -8.33 1.39 -3.75
CA LEU A 85 -9.59 2.11 -3.64
C LEU A 85 -9.75 3.15 -4.76
N SER A 86 -8.70 3.92 -5.07
CA SER A 86 -8.76 4.96 -6.10
C SER A 86 -8.99 4.33 -7.46
N LEU A 87 -8.28 3.25 -7.79
CA LEU A 87 -8.43 2.54 -9.06
C LEU A 87 -9.82 1.92 -9.17
N ALA A 88 -10.32 1.26 -8.11
CA ALA A 88 -11.67 0.69 -8.09
C ALA A 88 -12.75 1.75 -8.33
N GLN A 89 -12.64 2.92 -7.71
CA GLN A 89 -13.58 4.02 -7.92
C GLN A 89 -13.53 4.57 -9.35
N LEU A 90 -12.33 4.74 -9.92
CA LEU A 90 -12.15 5.22 -11.29
C LEU A 90 -12.72 4.23 -12.32
N LEU A 91 -12.50 2.93 -12.12
CA LEU A 91 -13.00 1.88 -13.02
C LEU A 91 -14.49 1.59 -12.85
N TYR A 92 -15.04 1.74 -11.64
CA TYR A 92 -16.46 1.51 -11.40
C TYR A 92 -17.35 2.60 -12.00
N HIS A 93 -16.86 3.85 -12.03
CA HIS A 93 -17.67 5.00 -12.45
C HIS A 93 -17.39 5.49 -13.87
N PHE A 94 -16.26 5.13 -14.47
CA PHE A 94 -15.86 5.68 -15.76
C PHE A 94 -15.26 4.64 -16.69
N ASP A 95 -15.69 4.69 -17.94
CA ASP A 95 -14.94 4.19 -19.08
C ASP A 95 -13.90 5.23 -19.50
N TRP A 96 -12.73 4.78 -19.96
CA TRP A 96 -11.60 5.64 -20.29
C TRP A 96 -11.28 5.57 -21.77
N LYS A 97 -11.12 6.74 -22.41
CA LYS A 97 -10.76 6.85 -23.82
C LYS A 97 -9.53 7.74 -23.99
N LEU A 98 -8.71 7.41 -24.98
CA LEU A 98 -7.63 8.29 -25.43
C LEU A 98 -8.20 9.41 -26.33
N PRO A 99 -7.65 10.62 -26.24
CA PRO A 99 -8.08 11.73 -27.07
C PRO A 99 -7.71 11.51 -28.55
N ASN A 100 -8.45 12.16 -29.46
CA ASN A 100 -8.11 12.28 -30.88
C ASN A 100 -7.91 10.95 -31.64
N GLY A 101 -8.55 9.85 -31.20
CA GLY A 101 -8.42 8.55 -31.86
C GLY A 101 -7.06 7.87 -31.68
N MET A 102 -6.23 8.36 -30.75
CA MET A 102 -4.95 7.77 -30.39
C MET A 102 -5.12 6.32 -29.91
N LYS A 103 -4.19 5.45 -30.28
CA LYS A 103 -4.13 4.05 -29.82
C LYS A 103 -3.20 3.93 -28.61
N THR A 104 -3.29 2.78 -27.93
CA THR A 104 -2.43 2.47 -26.79
C THR A 104 -0.95 2.46 -27.14
N GLU A 105 -0.60 2.05 -28.37
CA GLU A 105 0.77 1.96 -28.86
C GLU A 105 1.41 3.33 -29.09
N ASP A 106 0.59 4.37 -29.27
CA ASP A 106 1.05 5.75 -29.51
C ASP A 106 1.47 6.46 -28.21
N LEU A 107 1.22 5.84 -27.04
CA LEU A 107 1.52 6.42 -25.74
C LEU A 107 3.02 6.41 -25.43
N ASP A 108 3.59 7.60 -25.25
CA ASP A 108 4.93 7.75 -24.70
C ASP A 108 4.92 7.51 -23.17
N MET A 109 5.41 6.34 -22.79
CA MET A 109 5.58 5.90 -21.40
C MET A 109 7.00 6.15 -20.86
N THR A 110 7.83 6.91 -21.57
CA THR A 110 9.19 7.26 -21.12
C THR A 110 9.13 7.99 -19.78
N ASP A 111 9.98 7.57 -18.85
CA ASP A 111 10.12 8.21 -17.54
C ASP A 111 10.95 9.50 -17.62
N ALA A 112 10.62 10.49 -16.81
CA ALA A 112 11.50 11.61 -16.51
C ALA A 112 12.57 11.16 -15.51
N PHE A 113 13.77 11.74 -15.62
CA PHE A 113 14.81 11.55 -14.63
C PHE A 113 14.41 12.20 -13.30
N GLY A 114 14.51 11.45 -12.20
CA GLY A 114 14.17 11.96 -10.88
C GLY A 114 14.18 10.89 -9.79
N VAL A 115 13.88 11.32 -8.56
CA VAL A 115 13.79 10.44 -7.38
C VAL A 115 12.61 9.47 -7.52
N THR A 116 11.52 9.91 -8.15
CA THR A 116 10.37 9.09 -8.53
C THR A 116 10.36 8.86 -10.04
N ALA A 117 9.95 7.66 -10.46
CA ALA A 117 9.68 7.37 -11.87
C ALA A 117 8.31 7.98 -12.22
N ARG A 118 8.34 9.22 -12.71
CA ARG A 118 7.16 9.90 -13.27
C ARG A 118 7.26 9.86 -14.78
N ARG A 119 6.12 9.85 -15.48
CA ARG A 119 6.13 10.03 -16.94
C ARG A 119 6.78 11.35 -17.33
N LYS A 120 7.53 11.32 -18.42
CA LYS A 120 8.14 12.49 -19.06
C LYS A 120 7.09 13.45 -19.61
N ARG A 121 5.98 12.90 -20.11
CA ARG A 121 4.84 13.64 -20.64
C ARG A 121 3.57 13.25 -19.88
N ASP A 122 2.68 14.22 -19.70
CA ASP A 122 1.43 14.00 -18.99
C ASP A 122 0.51 13.04 -19.76
N LEU A 123 -0.28 12.26 -19.02
CA LEU A 123 -1.29 11.38 -19.59
C LEU A 123 -2.62 12.13 -19.71
N TYR A 124 -3.13 12.26 -20.92
CA TYR A 124 -4.46 12.80 -21.17
C TYR A 124 -5.44 11.65 -21.43
N LEU A 125 -6.55 11.65 -20.69
CA LEU A 125 -7.63 10.68 -20.82
C LEU A 125 -8.98 11.39 -20.75
N ILE A 126 -9.95 10.86 -21.47
CA ILE A 126 -11.34 11.34 -21.47
C ILE A 126 -12.17 10.34 -20.67
N PRO A 127 -12.65 10.69 -19.46
CA PRO A 127 -13.57 9.85 -18.71
C PRO A 127 -14.98 9.95 -19.29
N THR A 128 -15.61 8.81 -19.55
CA THR A 128 -17.04 8.72 -19.91
C THR A 128 -17.76 8.01 -18.76
N PRO A 129 -18.82 8.60 -18.17
CA PRO A 129 -19.55 7.93 -17.08
C PRO A 129 -20.01 6.53 -17.50
N TYR A 130 -19.61 5.52 -16.73
CA TYR A 130 -20.09 4.16 -16.90
C TYR A 130 -21.41 3.99 -16.16
N TYR A 131 -22.46 3.67 -16.90
CA TYR A 131 -23.74 3.30 -16.35
C TYR A 131 -23.84 1.78 -16.40
N PRO A 132 -23.68 1.07 -15.27
CA PRO A 132 -23.97 -0.35 -15.27
C PRO A 132 -25.41 -0.51 -15.76
N ALA A 133 -25.61 -1.39 -16.75
CA ALA A 133 -26.94 -1.74 -17.23
C ALA A 133 -27.83 -2.00 -16.00
N PRO A 134 -29.11 -1.57 -16.00
CA PRO A 134 -29.98 -1.82 -14.86
C PRO A 134 -30.03 -3.33 -14.64
N SER A 135 -29.26 -3.82 -13.67
CA SER A 135 -29.52 -5.10 -13.03
C SER A 135 -30.98 -5.04 -12.65
N ILE A 136 -31.77 -6.04 -13.09
CA ILE A 136 -33.19 -6.25 -12.76
C ILE A 136 -33.53 -5.51 -11.48
N GLN A 137 -34.38 -4.50 -11.62
CA GLN A 137 -34.71 -3.49 -10.63
C GLN A 137 -34.74 -4.04 -9.20
N TYR A 138 -33.61 -3.94 -8.50
CA TYR A 138 -33.56 -4.17 -7.08
C TYR A 138 -34.14 -2.91 -6.43
N ASP A 139 -35.31 -3.05 -5.82
CA ASP A 139 -36.07 -1.97 -5.20
C ASP A 139 -35.20 -1.18 -4.20
N LYS A 140 -34.80 0.03 -4.62
CA LYS A 140 -33.97 0.95 -3.82
C LYS A 140 -34.66 1.41 -2.53
N ARG A 141 -35.98 1.22 -2.36
CA ARG A 141 -36.68 1.65 -1.13
C ARG A 141 -36.56 0.65 0.02
N HIS A 142 -36.31 -0.64 -0.23
CA HIS A 142 -36.23 -1.64 0.83
C HIS A 142 -34.79 -1.94 1.29
N SER A 143 -33.78 -1.63 0.46
CA SER A 143 -32.38 -1.99 0.69
C SER A 143 -31.61 -1.03 1.61
N SER A 144 -31.83 0.29 1.54
CA SER A 144 -31.09 1.24 2.39
C SER A 144 -31.43 1.09 3.88
N LEU A 145 -32.69 0.77 4.18
CA LEU A 145 -33.16 0.46 5.54
C LEU A 145 -32.68 -0.92 6.01
N GLN A 146 -32.55 -1.89 5.11
CA GLN A 146 -32.10 -3.24 5.45
C GLN A 146 -30.58 -3.30 5.58
N TYR A 147 -29.82 -2.51 4.83
CA TYR A 147 -28.36 -2.44 4.93
C TYR A 147 -27.92 -1.65 6.16
N SER A 148 -28.60 -0.56 6.51
CA SER A 148 -28.38 0.12 7.80
C SER A 148 -28.77 -0.78 8.98
N LYS A 149 -29.93 -1.47 8.92
CA LYS A 149 -30.31 -2.44 9.96
C LYS A 149 -29.40 -3.68 10.00
N PHE A 150 -28.90 -4.17 8.87
CA PHE A 150 -27.99 -5.33 8.81
C PHE A 150 -26.60 -4.99 9.34
N MET A 151 -26.10 -3.77 9.09
CA MET A 151 -24.86 -3.28 9.68
C MET A 151 -25.02 -3.00 11.18
N GLU A 152 -26.17 -2.50 11.64
CA GLU A 152 -26.41 -2.29 13.07
C GLU A 152 -26.60 -3.60 13.86
N HIS A 153 -27.27 -4.61 13.30
CA HIS A 153 -27.57 -5.85 14.03
C HIS A 153 -26.40 -6.85 14.10
N LYS A 154 -25.43 -6.80 13.18
CA LYS A 154 -24.24 -7.69 13.21
C LYS A 154 -23.02 -7.10 13.91
N PHE A 155 -22.90 -5.78 14.01
CA PHE A 155 -21.80 -5.18 14.78
C PHE A 155 -22.05 -5.19 16.29
N PHE A 156 -23.30 -5.29 16.72
CA PHE A 156 -23.66 -5.27 18.15
C PHE A 156 -23.85 -6.66 18.78
N SER A 157 -23.68 -7.76 18.03
CA SER A 157 -24.14 -9.09 18.47
C SER A 157 -23.25 -9.79 19.51
N SER A 158 -22.32 -9.11 20.17
CA SER A 158 -21.98 -9.32 21.59
C SER A 158 -20.69 -8.57 21.93
N PRO A 159 -20.76 -7.44 22.67
CA PRO A 159 -19.56 -6.76 23.17
C PRO A 159 -18.70 -7.69 24.06
N ILE A 160 -19.28 -8.77 24.57
CA ILE A 160 -18.61 -9.79 25.39
C ILE A 160 -17.57 -10.56 24.57
N LEU A 161 -17.81 -10.81 23.27
CA LEU A 161 -16.83 -11.53 22.44
C LEU A 161 -15.59 -10.65 22.16
N PHE A 162 -15.80 -9.37 21.90
CA PHE A 162 -14.71 -8.41 21.67
C PHE A 162 -13.88 -8.18 22.94
N THR A 163 -14.52 -8.06 24.12
CA THR A 163 -13.79 -7.94 25.38
C THR A 163 -12.99 -9.21 25.69
N LEU A 164 -13.54 -10.39 25.40
CA LEU A 164 -12.86 -11.67 25.60
C LEU A 164 -11.67 -11.85 24.66
N ILE A 165 -11.79 -11.44 23.38
CA ILE A 165 -10.67 -11.44 22.41
C ILE A 165 -9.56 -10.48 22.86
N ILE A 166 -9.91 -9.25 23.27
CA ILE A 166 -8.92 -8.26 23.76
C ILE A 166 -8.24 -8.77 25.03
N PHE A 167 -8.98 -9.39 25.94
CA PHE A 167 -8.46 -9.98 27.18
C PHE A 167 -7.48 -11.13 26.90
N VAL A 168 -7.82 -12.03 25.98
CA VAL A 168 -6.90 -13.11 25.54
C VAL A 168 -5.63 -12.54 24.91
N LEU A 169 -5.73 -11.51 24.07
CA LEU A 169 -4.55 -10.85 23.48
C LEU A 169 -3.68 -10.16 24.54
N MET A 170 -4.29 -9.58 25.58
CA MET A 170 -3.60 -9.02 26.75
C MET A 170 -2.83 -10.11 27.52
N LEU A 171 -3.46 -11.26 27.80
CA LEU A 171 -2.81 -12.39 28.47
C LEU A 171 -1.66 -12.97 27.66
N VAL A 172 -1.82 -13.11 26.33
CA VAL A 172 -0.74 -13.58 25.44
C VAL A 172 0.44 -12.58 25.43
N LYS A 173 0.17 -11.27 25.41
CA LYS A 173 1.22 -10.25 25.50
C LYS A 173 1.89 -10.25 26.87
N LEU A 174 1.14 -10.45 27.95
CA LEU A 174 1.68 -10.53 29.31
C LEU A 174 2.59 -11.75 29.48
N GLY A 175 2.18 -12.91 28.97
CA GLY A 175 2.99 -14.13 28.96
C GLY A 175 4.25 -14.00 28.09
N LYS A 176 4.14 -13.37 26.91
CA LYS A 176 5.31 -13.07 26.05
C LYS A 176 6.26 -12.06 26.72
N ARG A 177 5.74 -11.07 27.45
CA ARG A 177 6.54 -10.08 28.19
C ARG A 177 7.25 -10.71 29.38
N PHE A 178 6.60 -11.64 30.09
CA PHE A 178 7.24 -12.44 31.14
C PHE A 178 8.38 -13.32 30.58
N ARG A 179 8.19 -13.90 29.39
CA ARG A 179 9.22 -14.74 28.73
C ARG A 179 10.37 -13.92 28.14
N ALA A 180 10.12 -12.69 27.69
CA ALA A 180 11.13 -11.79 27.10
C ALA A 180 12.05 -11.13 28.14
N ASN A 181 11.59 -10.98 29.40
CA ASN A 181 12.36 -10.31 30.45
C ASN A 181 13.59 -11.09 30.94
N ASN A 182 13.80 -12.33 30.51
CA ASN A 182 14.96 -13.14 30.95
C ASN A 182 16.13 -13.15 29.96
N LEU A 183 16.00 -12.59 28.75
CA LEU A 183 17.07 -12.59 27.75
C LEU A 183 16.91 -11.39 26.80
N THR A 184 17.41 -10.20 27.16
CA THR A 184 17.99 -9.21 26.21
C THR A 184 18.34 -7.89 26.91
N PRO A 185 19.53 -7.31 26.65
CA PRO A 185 19.89 -5.98 27.15
C PRO A 185 19.12 -4.86 26.40
N ASN A 186 18.80 -3.79 27.14
CA ASN A 186 17.94 -2.70 26.70
C ASN A 186 18.60 -1.81 25.62
N LEU A 187 17.94 -1.68 24.47
CA LEU A 187 18.21 -0.63 23.48
C LEU A 187 17.43 0.66 23.82
N PRO A 188 17.92 1.85 23.42
CA PRO A 188 17.24 3.11 23.72
C PRO A 188 15.84 3.19 23.08
N PRO A 189 14.89 3.90 23.72
CA PRO A 189 13.49 3.92 23.30
C PRO A 189 13.35 4.55 21.90
N ARG A 190 12.63 3.86 21.02
CA ARG A 190 12.23 4.43 19.72
C ARG A 190 11.25 5.59 19.91
N PRO A 191 11.31 6.64 19.08
CA PRO A 191 10.27 7.66 19.01
C PRO A 191 8.90 7.03 18.70
N TRP A 192 7.84 7.61 19.25
CA TRP A 192 6.46 7.16 19.03
C TRP A 192 6.13 7.08 17.54
N LYS A 193 5.65 5.92 17.09
CA LYS A 193 5.61 5.58 15.66
C LYS A 193 4.50 6.25 14.86
N LEU A 194 3.44 6.79 15.47
CA LEU A 194 2.21 7.09 14.73
C LEU A 194 1.44 8.30 15.32
N PRO A 195 1.63 9.53 14.82
CA PRO A 195 0.75 10.67 15.14
C PRO A 195 -0.70 10.46 14.64
N VAL A 196 -0.94 9.45 13.81
CA VAL A 196 -2.24 9.14 13.20
C VAL A 196 -3.15 8.30 14.10
N ILE A 197 -2.60 7.40 14.94
CA ILE A 197 -3.43 6.49 15.75
C ILE A 197 -4.21 7.28 16.82
N GLY A 198 -3.62 8.33 17.40
CA GLY A 198 -4.31 9.17 18.39
C GLY A 198 -5.56 9.85 17.82
N SER A 199 -5.58 10.15 16.52
CA SER A 199 -6.67 10.86 15.84
C SER A 199 -7.62 9.93 15.07
N LEU A 200 -7.41 8.62 15.12
CA LEU A 200 -8.22 7.63 14.37
C LEU A 200 -9.69 7.64 14.78
N HIS A 201 -10.01 8.06 16.01
CA HIS A 201 -11.37 8.22 16.50
C HIS A 201 -12.18 9.24 15.69
N HIS A 202 -11.53 10.21 15.02
CA HIS A 202 -12.18 11.12 14.08
C HIS A 202 -12.54 10.47 12.73
N LEU A 203 -11.92 9.33 12.39
CA LEU A 203 -12.23 8.56 11.17
C LEU A 203 -13.39 7.59 11.38
N ALA A 204 -13.61 7.15 12.62
CA ALA A 204 -14.66 6.18 12.95
C ALA A 204 -16.08 6.76 12.91
N ALA A 205 -16.24 8.08 12.99
CA ALA A 205 -17.54 8.75 13.13
C ALA A 205 -18.11 9.33 11.82
N VAL A 206 -17.53 9.07 10.64
CA VAL A 206 -17.87 9.81 9.42
C VAL A 206 -17.89 8.94 8.16
N PRO A 207 -18.89 9.06 7.26
CA PRO A 207 -19.08 8.17 6.12
C PRO A 207 -18.02 8.26 4.99
N LEU A 208 -17.11 9.25 5.00
CA LEU A 208 -16.12 9.44 3.93
C LEU A 208 -14.72 9.82 4.50
N PRO A 209 -13.85 8.82 4.75
CA PRO A 209 -12.55 9.00 5.43
C PRO A 209 -11.59 9.99 4.75
N HIS A 210 -11.64 10.07 3.41
CA HIS A 210 -10.74 10.92 2.61
C HIS A 210 -11.01 12.42 2.78
N LYS A 211 -12.27 12.83 3.04
CA LYS A 211 -12.61 14.24 3.30
C LYS A 211 -12.14 14.68 4.69
N THR A 212 -12.26 13.78 5.68
CA THR A 212 -11.77 14.01 7.04
C THR A 212 -10.25 14.15 7.04
N LEU A 213 -9.51 13.26 6.38
CA LEU A 213 -8.05 13.38 6.25
C LEU A 213 -7.61 14.70 5.59
N ARG A 214 -8.31 15.15 4.53
CA ARG A 214 -8.05 16.44 3.88
C ARG A 214 -8.28 17.62 4.82
N ASN A 215 -9.34 17.60 5.63
CA ASN A 215 -9.67 18.68 6.56
C ASN A 215 -8.78 18.68 7.80
N THR A 216 -8.40 17.51 8.31
CA THR A 216 -7.42 17.37 9.42
C THR A 216 -6.05 17.86 8.98
N ALA A 217 -5.61 17.52 7.76
CA ALA A 217 -4.37 18.04 7.19
C ALA A 217 -4.38 19.58 7.08
N LYS A 218 -5.51 20.19 6.68
CA LYS A 218 -5.64 21.65 6.64
C LYS A 218 -5.58 22.32 8.02
N ARG A 219 -6.10 21.67 9.07
CA ARG A 219 -6.11 22.20 10.45
C ARG A 219 -4.77 22.07 11.17
N LEU A 220 -3.95 21.10 10.79
CA LEU A 220 -2.60 20.90 11.33
C LEU A 220 -1.54 21.78 10.64
N LEU A 221 -1.95 22.55 9.63
CA LEU A 221 -1.11 23.47 8.85
C LEU A 221 -1.41 24.95 9.16
N VAL A 222 -2.13 25.24 10.24
CA VAL A 222 -2.27 26.58 10.85
C VAL A 222 -1.64 26.53 12.23
#